data_AF-A0A4Q2ZE44-F1
#
_entry.id   AF-A0A4Q2ZE44-F1
#
_cell.length_a   1.000
_cell.length_b   1.000
_cell.length_c   1.000
_cell.angle_alpha   90.00
_cell.angle_beta   90.00
_cell.angle_gamma   90.00
#
_symmetry.space_group_name_H-M   'P 1'
#
loop_
_entity.id
_entity.type
_entity.pdbx_description
1 polymer ?
#
loop_
_entity_poly.entity_id
_entity_poly.type
_entity_poly.pdbx_seq_one_letter_code
_entity_poly.pdbx_strand_id
1 'polypeptide(L)'
;MKKLILSLLLMAGLPALAAPGLDAPQPVAAFLNGKLPTSTPGPSGNWGLADAFPNLTFIDPVRIVKDPRTSTHVYVICRNGEVWRIPFSATATSADKVRVIDRRANTWGMWDAGMLGIAFHPDFGKPGNPNRNYVYCYYQFSPNLSINF
;
A
#
# COMPACT_ATOMS: atom_id res chain seq x y z
N MET A 1 28.98 38.79 -40.58
CA MET A 1 27.63 38.30 -40.24
C MET A 1 27.76 37.11 -39.31
N LYS A 2 27.19 37.23 -38.08
CA LYS A 2 26.63 36.19 -37.19
C LYS A 2 27.49 34.92 -36.96
N LYS A 3 28.32 34.89 -35.91
CA LYS A 3 28.04 34.25 -34.59
C LYS A 3 27.43 32.84 -34.68
N LEU A 4 28.21 31.82 -34.33
CA LEU A 4 27.74 30.77 -33.41
C LEU A 4 28.93 30.03 -32.77
N ILE A 5 29.36 30.51 -31.61
CA ILE A 5 30.19 29.73 -30.68
C ILE A 5 29.23 28.75 -30.01
N LEU A 6 29.35 27.46 -30.33
CA LEU A 6 28.60 26.40 -29.65
C LEU A 6 29.38 26.00 -28.40
N SER A 7 29.18 26.77 -27.32
CA SER A 7 29.60 26.41 -25.98
C SER A 7 28.78 25.21 -25.50
N LEU A 8 29.37 24.03 -25.58
CA LEU A 8 28.84 22.79 -25.00
C LEU A 8 29.02 22.86 -23.47
N LEU A 9 28.07 23.49 -22.77
CA LEU A 9 27.96 23.38 -21.32
C LEU A 9 27.43 21.97 -21.01
N LEU A 10 28.35 21.06 -20.71
CA LEU A 10 28.05 19.74 -20.18
C LEU A 10 27.41 19.94 -18.79
N MET A 11 26.08 20.00 -18.71
CA MET A 11 25.39 19.95 -17.42
C MET A 11 25.72 18.60 -16.78
N ALA A 12 26.54 18.67 -15.73
CA ALA A 12 26.83 17.58 -14.81
C ALA A 12 25.52 17.11 -14.14
N GLY A 13 24.83 16.17 -14.78
CA GLY A 13 23.88 15.30 -14.10
C GLY A 13 24.66 14.20 -13.39
N LEU A 14 25.37 14.53 -12.31
CA LEU A 14 25.86 13.53 -11.38
C LEU A 14 24.65 12.71 -10.94
N PRO A 15 24.63 11.37 -11.10
CA PRO A 15 23.66 10.58 -10.38
C PRO A 15 23.90 10.90 -8.90
N ALA A 16 22.86 11.33 -8.19
CA ALA A 16 22.87 11.27 -6.74
C ALA A 16 23.00 9.79 -6.39
N LEU A 17 24.24 9.30 -6.37
CA LEU A 17 24.61 8.09 -5.67
C LEU A 17 24.12 8.36 -4.25
N ALA A 18 23.01 7.71 -3.87
CA ALA A 18 22.54 7.73 -2.51
C ALA A 18 23.75 7.36 -1.65
N ALA A 19 24.28 8.34 -0.92
CA ALA A 19 25.43 8.10 -0.06
C ALA A 19 25.06 6.89 0.82
N PRO A 20 25.99 5.93 1.02
CA PRO A 20 25.74 4.85 1.97
C PRO A 20 25.30 5.47 3.31
N GLY A 21 24.33 4.83 3.97
CA GLY A 21 23.56 5.41 5.07
C GLY A 21 24.37 6.14 6.15
N LEU A 22 24.64 5.48 7.27
CA LEU A 22 25.48 6.06 8.34
C LEU A 22 26.83 5.35 8.32
N ASP A 23 27.93 6.10 8.25
CA ASP A 23 29.30 5.55 8.27
C ASP A 23 29.70 5.00 9.65
N ALA A 24 28.93 5.34 10.69
CA ALA A 24 29.07 4.84 12.05
C ALA A 24 27.73 4.90 12.78
N PRO A 25 27.50 4.05 13.81
CA PRO A 25 26.31 4.13 14.64
C PRO A 25 26.14 5.54 15.21
N GLN A 26 24.97 6.14 14.98
CA GLN A 26 24.64 7.44 15.53
C GLN A 26 23.82 7.26 16.82
N PRO A 27 24.07 8.07 17.87
CA PRO A 27 23.24 8.05 19.05
C PRO A 27 21.81 8.45 18.69
N VAL A 28 20.83 7.68 19.17
CA VAL A 28 19.41 8.00 19.08
C VAL A 28 18.92 8.32 20.48
N ALA A 29 18.56 9.57 20.72
CA ALA A 29 17.95 10.00 21.98
C ALA A 29 16.54 9.41 22.12
N ALA A 30 16.00 9.48 23.34
CA ALA A 30 14.68 8.98 23.67
C ALA A 30 13.61 9.43 22.66
N PHE A 31 12.65 8.54 22.41
CA PHE A 31 11.52 8.78 21.50
C PHE A 31 11.96 9.12 20.07
N LEU A 32 12.97 8.42 19.54
CA LEU A 32 13.54 8.65 18.21
C LEU A 32 13.93 10.13 18.02
N ASN A 33 14.78 10.66 18.91
CA ASN A 33 15.12 12.09 18.93
C ASN A 33 13.88 13.01 19.06
N GLY A 34 12.91 12.61 19.88
CA GLY A 34 11.65 13.34 20.08
C GLY A 34 10.66 13.29 18.91
N LYS A 35 10.86 12.41 17.91
CA LYS A 35 9.91 12.20 16.81
C LYS A 35 8.71 11.34 17.21
N LEU A 36 8.84 10.53 18.24
CA LEU A 36 7.75 9.76 18.83
C LEU A 36 7.15 10.51 20.05
N PRO A 37 5.87 10.29 20.38
CA PRO A 37 5.27 10.86 21.58
C PRO A 37 5.98 10.39 22.86
N THR A 38 6.15 11.29 23.82
CA THR A 38 6.78 10.99 25.12
C THR A 38 5.82 10.34 26.12
N SER A 39 4.54 10.24 25.79
CA SER A 39 3.50 9.60 26.59
C SER A 39 2.94 8.38 25.87
N THR A 40 2.65 7.33 26.63
CA THR A 40 1.96 6.14 26.12
C THR A 40 0.56 6.53 25.66
N PRO A 41 0.08 6.06 24.49
CA PRO A 41 -1.30 6.28 24.05
C PRO A 41 -2.42 5.74 24.97
N GLY A 42 -2.12 5.11 26.12
CA GLY A 42 -3.09 4.77 27.18
C GLY A 42 -2.50 3.76 28.20
N PRO A 43 -2.75 3.92 29.52
CA PRO A 43 -3.97 3.40 30.19
C PRO A 43 -4.89 4.47 30.83
N SER A 44 -4.53 5.76 30.74
CA SER A 44 -5.29 6.92 31.24
C SER A 44 -5.64 7.93 30.13
N GLY A 45 -5.56 7.52 28.85
CA GLY A 45 -5.93 8.34 27.69
C GLY A 45 -7.37 8.09 27.24
N ASN A 46 -7.99 9.08 26.58
CA ASN A 46 -9.36 9.00 26.03
C ASN A 46 -9.48 8.14 24.74
N TRP A 47 -8.51 7.28 24.44
CA TRP A 47 -8.50 6.49 23.21
C TRP A 47 -9.05 5.08 23.49
N GLY A 48 -10.11 4.72 22.79
CA GLY A 48 -10.73 3.39 22.85
C GLY A 48 -10.55 2.65 21.53
N LEU A 49 -10.69 1.32 21.59
CA LEU A 49 -10.85 0.50 20.40
C LEU A 49 -12.30 0.62 19.91
N ALA A 50 -12.46 0.85 18.61
CA ALA A 50 -13.75 0.82 17.94
C ALA A 50 -13.60 -0.02 16.66
N ASP A 51 -14.65 -0.79 16.33
CA ASP A 51 -14.73 -1.44 15.04
C ASP A 51 -14.87 -0.37 13.95
N ALA A 52 -13.93 -0.36 13.00
CA ALA A 52 -13.92 0.60 11.90
C ALA A 52 -14.97 0.28 10.83
N PHE A 53 -15.43 -0.97 10.73
CA PHE A 53 -16.35 -1.44 9.69
C PHE A 53 -17.34 -2.49 10.23
N PRO A 54 -18.17 -2.14 11.24
CA PRO A 54 -19.00 -3.11 11.98
C PRO A 54 -20.05 -3.86 11.14
N ASN A 55 -20.36 -3.38 9.94
CA ASN A 55 -21.35 -3.99 9.04
C ASN A 55 -20.71 -4.76 7.86
N LEU A 56 -19.38 -4.95 7.88
CA LEU A 56 -18.63 -5.61 6.82
C LEU A 56 -17.92 -6.86 7.34
N THR A 57 -17.97 -7.92 6.52
CA THR A 57 -17.18 -9.13 6.75
C THR A 57 -16.33 -9.45 5.52
N PHE A 58 -15.18 -10.07 5.77
CA PHE A 58 -14.20 -10.47 4.76
C PHE A 58 -13.67 -11.86 5.11
N ILE A 59 -13.26 -12.62 4.10
CA ILE A 59 -12.60 -13.90 4.29
C ILE A 59 -11.11 -13.63 4.44
N ASP A 60 -10.55 -13.92 5.60
CA ASP A 60 -9.11 -13.77 5.90
C ASP A 60 -8.49 -12.44 5.44
N PRO A 61 -9.00 -11.27 5.92
CA PRO A 61 -8.41 -9.99 5.60
C PRO A 61 -7.00 -9.89 6.20
N VAL A 62 -6.00 -9.65 5.36
CA VAL A 62 -4.58 -9.57 5.79
C VAL A 62 -4.02 -8.16 5.70
N ARG A 63 -4.65 -7.28 4.91
CA ARG A 63 -4.18 -5.91 4.73
C ARG A 63 -5.29 -4.96 4.32
N ILE A 64 -5.16 -3.73 4.77
CA ILE A 64 -5.93 -2.59 4.26
C ILE A 64 -4.96 -1.54 3.71
N VAL A 65 -5.27 -0.97 2.55
CA VAL A 65 -4.51 0.13 1.95
C VAL A 65 -5.43 1.25 1.52
N LYS A 66 -4.97 2.50 1.65
CA LYS A 66 -5.72 3.66 1.18
C LYS A 66 -5.79 3.68 -0.34
N ASP A 67 -6.89 4.18 -0.87
CA ASP A 67 -6.95 4.56 -2.27
C ASP A 67 -5.95 5.71 -2.52
N PRO A 68 -5.05 5.60 -3.52
CA PRO A 68 -4.00 6.59 -3.75
C PRO A 68 -4.53 7.92 -4.32
N ARG A 69 -5.83 8.01 -4.67
CA ARG A 69 -6.45 9.20 -5.26
C ARG A 69 -7.58 9.80 -4.44
N THR A 70 -8.08 9.08 -3.45
CA THR A 70 -9.15 9.57 -2.60
C THR A 70 -9.01 9.08 -1.17
N SER A 71 -9.41 9.89 -0.21
CA SER A 71 -9.53 9.51 1.20
C SER A 71 -10.85 8.77 1.52
N THR A 72 -11.80 8.73 0.59
CA THR A 72 -13.14 8.18 0.82
C THR A 72 -13.22 6.67 0.68
N HIS A 73 -12.16 6.02 0.20
CA HIS A 73 -12.15 4.58 -0.04
C HIS A 73 -10.83 3.94 0.38
N VAL A 74 -10.92 2.65 0.68
CA VAL A 74 -9.79 1.77 0.98
C VAL A 74 -9.96 0.46 0.24
N TYR A 75 -8.86 -0.26 0.10
CA TYR A 75 -8.83 -1.61 -0.47
C TYR A 75 -8.49 -2.60 0.64
N VAL A 76 -9.31 -3.63 0.78
CA VAL A 76 -9.12 -4.75 1.70
C VAL A 76 -8.62 -5.95 0.91
N ILE A 77 -7.44 -6.44 1.27
CA ILE A 77 -6.78 -7.57 0.64
C ILE A 77 -7.08 -8.80 1.48
N CYS A 78 -7.65 -9.81 0.83
CA CYS A 78 -8.06 -11.06 1.45
C CYS A 78 -7.08 -12.17 1.02
N ARG A 79 -6.59 -12.95 1.99
CA ARG A 79 -5.60 -14.01 1.79
C ARG A 79 -6.06 -15.05 0.76
N ASN A 80 -7.37 -15.29 0.69
CA ASN A 80 -8.00 -16.21 -0.24
C ASN A 80 -7.86 -15.83 -1.74
N GLY A 81 -7.35 -14.64 -2.06
CA GLY A 81 -7.20 -14.22 -3.46
C GLY A 81 -8.20 -13.16 -3.92
N GLU A 82 -8.97 -12.56 -3.01
CA GLU A 82 -9.87 -11.44 -3.33
C GLU A 82 -9.29 -10.09 -2.90
N VAL A 83 -9.60 -9.04 -3.65
CA VAL A 83 -9.42 -7.66 -3.21
C VAL A 83 -10.73 -6.91 -3.36
N TRP A 84 -11.12 -6.24 -2.29
CA TRP A 84 -12.36 -5.46 -2.21
C TRP A 84 -12.05 -3.99 -2.06
N ARG A 85 -12.71 -3.14 -2.84
CA ARG A 85 -12.76 -1.69 -2.61
C ARG A 85 -14.01 -1.38 -1.81
N ILE A 86 -13.87 -0.62 -0.73
CA ILE A 86 -14.97 -0.23 0.16
C ILE A 86 -14.90 1.27 0.48
N PRO A 87 -16.02 1.91 0.84
CA PRO A 87 -15.99 3.22 1.47
C PRO A 87 -15.22 3.18 2.78
N PHE A 88 -14.46 4.23 3.09
CA PHE A 88 -13.78 4.39 4.37
C PHE A 88 -14.75 4.99 5.41
N SER A 89 -15.77 4.23 5.79
CA SER A 89 -16.84 4.65 6.70
C SER A 89 -17.35 3.49 7.56
N ALA A 90 -17.65 3.77 8.84
CA ALA A 90 -18.25 2.79 9.76
C ALA A 90 -19.70 2.41 9.37
N THR A 91 -20.37 3.23 8.55
CA THR A 91 -21.72 2.94 8.02
C THR A 91 -21.71 2.13 6.73
N ALA A 92 -20.55 1.81 6.16
CA ALA A 92 -20.45 1.01 4.95
C ALA A 92 -21.03 -0.38 5.15
N THR A 93 -21.76 -0.87 4.16
CA THR A 93 -22.47 -2.15 4.20
C THR A 93 -21.96 -3.09 3.10
N SER A 94 -22.38 -4.35 3.15
CA SER A 94 -21.98 -5.33 2.14
C SER A 94 -22.38 -4.94 0.70
N ALA A 95 -23.42 -4.12 0.52
CA ALA A 95 -23.83 -3.60 -0.78
C ALA A 95 -22.81 -2.60 -1.37
N ASP A 96 -21.99 -1.98 -0.54
CA ASP A 96 -20.97 -1.00 -0.95
C ASP A 96 -19.64 -1.67 -1.36
N LYS A 97 -19.51 -2.98 -1.14
CA LYS A 97 -18.31 -3.74 -1.49
C LYS A 97 -18.20 -3.93 -3.00
N VAL A 98 -17.10 -3.50 -3.59
CA VAL A 98 -16.77 -3.76 -4.99
C VAL A 98 -15.57 -4.70 -5.06
N ARG A 99 -15.74 -5.93 -5.58
CA ARG A 99 -14.61 -6.82 -5.82
C ARG A 99 -13.83 -6.32 -7.04
N VAL A 100 -12.57 -5.95 -6.83
CA VAL A 100 -11.71 -5.41 -7.89
C VAL A 100 -10.70 -6.43 -8.42
N ILE A 101 -10.37 -7.45 -7.63
CA ILE A 101 -9.52 -8.57 -8.03
C ILE A 101 -10.14 -9.86 -7.47
N ASP A 102 -10.19 -10.88 -8.32
CA ASP A 102 -10.55 -12.25 -7.94
C ASP A 102 -9.53 -13.22 -8.57
N ARG A 103 -8.71 -13.84 -7.72
CA ARG A 103 -7.70 -14.85 -8.09
C ARG A 103 -7.90 -16.14 -7.29
N ARG A 104 -9.07 -16.34 -6.69
CA ARG A 104 -9.34 -17.48 -5.79
C ARG A 104 -9.00 -18.83 -6.42
N ALA A 105 -9.36 -19.02 -7.69
CA ALA A 105 -9.15 -20.27 -8.42
C ALA A 105 -7.67 -20.72 -8.51
N ASN A 106 -6.70 -19.83 -8.28
CA ASN A 106 -5.28 -20.14 -8.37
C ASN A 106 -4.49 -19.71 -7.14
N THR A 107 -5.11 -19.04 -6.17
CA THR A 107 -4.42 -18.52 -4.99
C THR A 107 -4.36 -19.59 -3.90
N TRP A 108 -3.17 -19.87 -3.40
CA TRP A 108 -3.00 -20.84 -2.32
C TRP A 108 -3.32 -20.19 -0.97
N GLY A 109 -4.59 -20.13 -0.58
CA GLY A 109 -5.05 -19.48 0.64
C GLY A 109 -4.87 -20.29 1.95
N MET A 110 -3.78 -21.03 2.14
CA MET A 110 -3.54 -21.82 3.37
C MET A 110 -2.30 -21.33 4.12
N TRP A 111 -2.33 -21.39 5.46
CA TRP A 111 -1.21 -20.94 6.30
C TRP A 111 -0.78 -19.50 5.94
N ASP A 112 0.52 -19.24 5.89
CA ASP A 112 1.10 -17.96 5.46
C ASP A 112 1.22 -17.84 3.92
N ALA A 113 0.48 -18.65 3.17
CA ALA A 113 0.31 -18.49 1.74
C ALA A 113 -1.02 -17.80 1.40
N GLY A 114 -1.02 -17.09 0.28
CA GLY A 114 -2.22 -16.47 -0.29
C GLY A 114 -1.90 -15.16 -0.97
N MET A 115 -2.88 -14.27 -1.08
CA MET A 115 -2.61 -12.88 -1.48
C MET A 115 -2.24 -12.05 -0.27
N LEU A 116 -0.99 -11.57 -0.23
CA LEU A 116 -0.41 -10.92 0.95
C LEU A 116 -0.14 -9.42 0.75
N GLY A 117 -0.11 -8.95 -0.50
CA GLY A 117 0.19 -7.55 -0.76
C GLY A 117 -0.27 -7.05 -2.11
N ILE A 118 -0.58 -5.76 -2.13
CA ILE A 118 -0.79 -4.99 -3.35
C ILE A 118 -0.01 -3.68 -3.28
N ALA A 119 0.37 -3.16 -4.45
CA ALA A 119 0.93 -1.83 -4.60
C ALA A 119 0.32 -1.16 -5.84
N PHE A 120 -0.16 0.07 -5.68
CA PHE A 120 -0.61 0.88 -6.80
C PHE A 120 0.59 1.51 -7.50
N HIS A 121 0.56 1.58 -8.83
CA HIS A 121 1.54 2.40 -9.55
C HIS A 121 1.43 3.87 -9.08
N PRO A 122 2.55 4.62 -8.94
CA PRO A 122 2.52 6.02 -8.51
C PRO A 122 1.60 6.95 -9.34
N ASP A 123 1.31 6.55 -10.58
CA ASP A 123 0.41 7.23 -11.51
C ASP A 123 -0.99 6.60 -11.64
N PHE A 124 -1.31 5.58 -10.85
CA PHE A 124 -2.64 4.92 -10.86
C PHE A 124 -3.77 5.94 -10.80
N GLY A 125 -4.79 5.88 -11.66
CA GLY A 125 -5.91 6.82 -11.69
C GLY A 125 -5.61 8.23 -12.22
N LYS A 126 -4.35 8.59 -12.55
CA LYS A 126 -4.05 9.91 -13.14
C LYS A 126 -4.58 9.98 -14.59
N PRO A 127 -5.43 10.96 -14.94
CA PRO A 127 -5.92 11.11 -16.31
C PRO A 127 -4.76 11.26 -17.32
N GLY A 128 -4.89 10.64 -18.49
CA GLY A 128 -3.91 10.76 -19.59
C GLY A 128 -2.56 10.06 -19.38
N ASN A 129 -2.26 9.51 -18.20
CA ASN A 129 -1.00 8.79 -17.98
C ASN A 129 -1.14 7.31 -18.45
N PRO A 130 -0.19 6.76 -19.23
CA PRO A 130 -0.26 5.37 -19.67
C PRO A 130 -0.26 4.36 -18.52
N ASN A 131 0.31 4.73 -17.37
CA ASN A 131 0.43 3.87 -16.20
C ASN A 131 -0.74 3.97 -15.21
N ARG A 132 -1.81 4.67 -15.59
CA ARG A 132 -2.98 4.94 -14.72
C ARG A 132 -3.77 3.71 -14.31
N ASN A 133 -3.54 2.54 -14.92
CA ASN A 133 -4.32 1.34 -14.66
C ASN A 133 -3.49 0.19 -14.07
N TYR A 134 -2.27 0.45 -13.58
CA TYR A 134 -1.42 -0.61 -13.02
C TYR A 134 -1.55 -0.75 -11.50
N VAL A 135 -1.76 -2.01 -11.09
CA VAL A 135 -1.68 -2.49 -9.71
C VAL A 135 -0.82 -3.75 -9.73
N TYR A 136 0.10 -3.85 -8.78
CA TYR A 136 0.98 -4.99 -8.60
C TYR A 136 0.49 -5.80 -7.40
N CYS A 137 0.41 -7.11 -7.53
CA CYS A 137 -0.02 -8.01 -6.46
C CYS A 137 1.07 -9.04 -6.19
N TYR A 138 1.27 -9.37 -4.91
CA TYR A 138 2.12 -10.47 -4.48
C TYR A 138 1.26 -11.55 -3.86
N TYR A 139 1.31 -12.75 -4.45
CA TYR A 139 0.53 -13.90 -4.00
C TYR A 139 1.23 -15.21 -4.38
N GLN A 140 1.11 -16.21 -3.51
CA GLN A 140 1.49 -17.58 -3.84
C GLN A 140 0.35 -18.26 -4.62
N PHE A 141 0.69 -18.93 -5.72
CA PHE A 141 -0.28 -19.55 -6.61
C PHE A 141 0.08 -20.99 -6.93
N SER A 142 -0.93 -21.82 -7.22
CA SER A 142 -0.75 -23.11 -7.88
C SER A 142 -1.58 -23.14 -9.17
N PRO A 143 -1.01 -23.57 -10.31
CA PRO A 143 -1.75 -23.74 -11.57
C PRO A 143 -2.91 -24.74 -11.42
N ASN A 144 -2.71 -25.76 -10.58
CA ASN A 144 -3.67 -26.82 -10.29
C ASN A 144 -3.99 -26.80 -8.79
N LEU A 145 -4.93 -25.95 -8.39
CA LEU A 145 -5.43 -25.96 -7.01
C LEU A 145 -6.24 -27.24 -6.79
N SER A 146 -5.68 -28.21 -6.05
CA SER A 146 -6.38 -29.45 -5.72
C SER A 146 -7.36 -29.30 -4.55
N ILE A 147 -7.36 -28.15 -3.89
CA ILE A 147 -8.22 -27.81 -2.75
C ILE A 147 -8.62 -26.33 -2.85
N ASN A 148 -9.91 -26.05 -3.00
CA ASN A 148 -10.50 -24.71 -2.87
C ASN A 148 -11.24 -24.66 -1.52
N PHE A 149 -11.05 -23.60 -0.74
CA PHE A 149 -11.84 -23.30 0.45
C PHE A 149 -12.81 -22.15 0.14
#